data_AF-A0A0S2DF28-F1
#
_entry.id   AF-A0A0S2DF28-F1
#
_cell.length_a   1.000
_cell.length_b   1.000
_cell.length_c   1.000
_cell.angle_alpha   90.00
_cell.angle_beta   90.00
_cell.angle_gamma   90.00
#
_symmetry.space_group_name_H-M   'P 1'
#
loop_
_entity.id
_entity.type
_entity.pdbx_description
1 polymer ?
#
loop_
_entity_poly.entity_id
_entity_poly.type
_entity_poly.pdbx_seq_one_letter_code
_entity_poly.pdbx_strand_id
1 'polypeptide(L)'
;MAEHHFQLVPVDPRFYPAPDAIDTAQAVVRALIPSAEEVHASCRPGIHFFDAGEGFEEPKCPFCDADTAPWWSDAMSDAWDGTHFNELRITTPCCGASTSLDQLRYPNGDRFGSFIIEAALADPAENPSSEQISQLQSILGCQLVAYWITR
;
A
#
# COMPACT_ATOMS: atom_id res chain seq x y z
N MET A 1 -4.99 -7.27 21.90
CA MET A 1 -5.25 -7.68 20.51
C MET A 1 -5.39 -6.37 19.77
N ALA A 2 -4.42 -6.03 18.93
CA ALA A 2 -4.44 -4.77 18.21
C ALA A 2 -5.45 -4.88 17.05
N GLU A 3 -6.51 -4.08 17.10
CA GLU A 3 -7.56 -4.01 16.06
C GLU A 3 -7.22 -2.92 15.02
N HIS A 4 -6.11 -2.20 15.25
CA HIS A 4 -5.71 -1.03 14.46
C HIS A 4 -4.35 -1.27 13.84
N HIS A 5 -4.31 -1.28 12.51
CA HIS A 5 -3.08 -1.43 11.75
C HIS A 5 -2.88 -0.23 10.83
N PHE A 6 -1.62 0.12 10.62
CA PHE A 6 -1.26 1.08 9.59
C PHE A 6 -0.23 0.52 8.65
N GLN A 7 -0.26 1.04 7.43
CA GLN A 7 0.63 0.63 6.38
C GLN A 7 1.22 1.87 5.72
N LEU A 8 2.54 1.87 5.58
CA LEU A 8 3.28 2.88 4.86
C LEU A 8 3.78 2.27 3.56
N VAL A 9 3.35 2.86 2.45
CA VAL A 9 3.75 2.42 1.11
C VAL A 9 4.29 3.61 0.32
N PRO A 10 5.37 3.42 -0.47
CA PRO A 10 5.85 4.45 -1.37
C PRO A 10 4.78 4.86 -2.39
N VAL A 11 4.70 6.17 -2.68
CA VAL A 11 3.83 6.70 -3.74
C VAL A 11 4.17 6.09 -5.11
N ASP A 12 5.45 5.84 -5.36
CA ASP A 12 5.89 5.10 -6.54
C ASP A 12 5.90 3.59 -6.22
N PRO A 13 4.98 2.79 -6.80
CA PRO A 13 4.93 1.35 -6.53
C PRO A 13 6.19 0.61 -7.00
N ARG A 14 7.03 1.22 -7.85
CA ARG A 14 8.31 0.66 -8.30
C ARG A 14 9.47 0.97 -7.36
N PHE A 15 9.25 1.80 -6.33
CA PHE A 15 10.29 2.17 -5.40
C PHE A 15 10.81 0.94 -4.66
N TYR A 16 12.08 0.61 -4.91
CA TYR A 16 12.77 -0.49 -4.26
C TYR A 16 13.86 0.08 -3.34
N PRO A 17 13.72 -0.03 -2.01
CA PRO A 17 14.72 0.49 -1.09
C PRO A 17 16.03 -0.28 -1.18
N ALA A 18 17.14 0.36 -0.79
CA ALA A 18 18.40 -0.35 -0.58
C ALA A 18 18.26 -1.42 0.52
N PRO A 19 19.04 -2.50 0.50
CA PRO A 19 18.93 -3.58 1.50
C PRO A 19 18.98 -3.07 2.95
N ASP A 20 19.88 -2.13 3.24
CA ASP A 20 20.07 -1.55 4.58
C ASP A 20 18.90 -0.63 5.02
N ALA A 21 18.08 -0.18 4.06
CA ALA A 21 16.98 0.73 4.34
C ALA A 21 15.76 0.01 4.95
N ILE A 22 15.63 -1.31 4.82
CA ILE A 22 14.51 -2.08 5.41
C ILE A 22 14.66 -2.14 6.93
N ASP A 23 15.83 -2.58 7.40
CA ASP A 23 16.13 -2.63 8.84
C ASP A 23 16.10 -1.23 9.45
N THR A 24 16.62 -0.25 8.72
CA THR A 24 16.55 1.16 9.11
C THR A 24 15.10 1.63 9.20
N ALA A 25 14.24 1.30 8.23
CA ALA A 25 12.83 1.66 8.23
C ALA A 25 12.12 1.13 9.48
N GLN A 26 12.31 -0.16 9.80
CA GLN A 26 11.70 -0.77 10.98
C GLN A 26 12.22 -0.13 12.27
N ALA A 27 13.52 0.11 12.37
CA ALA A 27 14.11 0.74 13.54
C ALA A 27 13.59 2.18 13.74
N VAL A 28 13.46 2.94 12.66
CA VAL A 28 12.95 4.32 12.70
C VAL A 28 11.47 4.33 13.04
N VAL A 29 10.65 3.43 12.48
CA VAL A 29 9.22 3.34 12.85
C VAL A 29 9.06 3.02 14.33
N ARG A 30 9.82 2.06 14.87
CA ARG A 30 9.80 1.75 16.31
C ARG A 30 10.30 2.91 17.19
N ALA A 31 11.25 3.69 16.71
CA ALA A 31 11.79 4.83 17.44
C ALA A 31 10.84 6.03 17.43
N LEU A 32 10.20 6.30 16.28
CA LEU A 32 9.28 7.42 16.11
C LEU A 32 7.90 7.12 16.68
N ILE A 33 7.48 5.86 16.67
CA ILE A 33 6.16 5.40 17.12
C ILE A 33 6.38 4.28 18.16
N PRO A 34 6.69 4.63 19.42
CA PRO A 34 7.05 3.64 20.43
C PRO A 34 5.93 2.66 20.78
N SER A 35 4.68 3.03 20.52
CA SER A 35 3.51 2.19 20.71
C SER A 35 3.20 1.26 19.54
N ALA A 36 3.95 1.39 18.43
CA ALA A 36 3.82 0.49 17.30
C ALA A 36 4.33 -0.91 17.68
N GLU A 37 3.43 -1.87 17.70
CA GLU A 37 3.69 -3.29 17.88
C GLU A 37 3.82 -3.97 16.51
N GLU A 38 4.41 -5.16 16.47
CA GLU A 38 4.51 -6.00 15.27
C GLU A 38 5.07 -5.29 14.01
N VAL A 39 5.92 -4.28 14.18
CA VAL A 39 6.49 -3.51 13.07
C VAL A 39 7.26 -4.42 12.11
N HIS A 40 6.73 -4.60 10.91
CA HIS A 40 7.27 -5.44 9.86
C HIS A 40 7.46 -4.64 8.58
N ALA A 41 8.68 -4.62 8.04
CA ALA A 41 8.93 -4.08 6.71
C ALA A 41 9.18 -5.24 5.75
N SER A 42 8.47 -5.20 4.63
CA SER A 42 8.57 -6.20 3.57
C SER A 42 8.99 -5.51 2.27
N CYS A 43 10.00 -6.06 1.61
CA CYS A 43 10.36 -5.67 0.26
C CYS A 43 10.32 -6.90 -0.65
N ARG A 44 9.89 -6.72 -1.90
CA ARG A 44 9.97 -7.75 -2.93
C ARG A 44 10.36 -7.12 -4.26
N PRO A 45 11.24 -7.76 -5.04
CA PRO A 45 11.62 -7.24 -6.35
C PRO A 45 10.42 -7.28 -7.31
N GLY A 46 10.21 -6.20 -8.06
CA GLY A 46 9.04 -6.02 -8.92
C GLY A 46 7.83 -5.48 -8.15
N ILE A 47 6.77 -5.10 -8.86
CA ILE A 47 5.53 -4.65 -8.23
C ILE A 47 4.74 -5.87 -7.76
N HIS A 48 4.29 -5.86 -6.50
CA HIS A 48 3.42 -6.89 -5.92
C HIS A 48 2.11 -6.28 -5.47
N PHE A 49 1.06 -7.10 -5.45
CA PHE A 49 -0.20 -6.75 -4.80
C PHE A 49 -0.15 -7.21 -3.34
N PHE A 50 -0.25 -6.26 -2.41
CA PHE A 50 -0.33 -6.52 -0.98
C PHE A 50 -1.80 -6.49 -0.55
N ASP A 51 -2.35 -7.68 -0.32
CA ASP A 51 -3.71 -7.81 0.17
C ASP A 51 -3.84 -7.35 1.64
N ALA A 52 -5.03 -6.88 1.98
CA ALA A 52 -5.42 -6.54 3.34
C ALA A 52 -5.87 -7.75 4.16
N GLY A 53 -5.73 -8.98 3.63
CA GLY A 53 -6.19 -10.22 4.25
C GLY A 53 -7.71 -10.37 4.26
N GLU A 54 -8.28 -10.71 5.42
CA GLU A 54 -9.73 -10.97 5.58
C GLU A 54 -10.63 -9.76 5.31
N GLY A 55 -10.06 -8.55 5.24
CA GLY A 55 -10.77 -7.31 4.93
C GLY A 55 -10.86 -6.99 3.44
N PHE A 56 -10.49 -7.88 2.52
CA PHE A 56 -10.54 -7.58 1.09
C PHE A 56 -11.96 -7.13 0.66
N GLU A 57 -12.02 -5.97 0.01
CA GLU A 57 -13.23 -5.46 -0.66
C GLU A 57 -12.82 -4.99 -2.05
N GLU A 58 -13.64 -5.31 -3.04
CA GLU A 58 -13.35 -5.00 -4.43
C GLU A 58 -13.11 -3.49 -4.62
N PRO A 59 -12.10 -3.11 -5.41
CA PRO A 59 -11.83 -1.70 -5.63
C PRO A 59 -12.97 -1.04 -6.41
N LYS A 60 -13.02 0.29 -6.33
CA LYS A 60 -13.98 1.12 -7.06
C LYS A 60 -13.28 1.94 -8.13
N CYS A 61 -14.01 2.27 -9.19
CA CYS A 61 -13.51 3.17 -10.21
C CYS A 61 -13.23 4.56 -9.59
N PRO A 62 -12.02 5.13 -9.74
CA PRO A 62 -11.69 6.40 -9.11
C PRO A 62 -12.41 7.61 -9.76
N PHE A 63 -12.98 7.44 -10.96
CA PHE A 63 -13.64 8.52 -11.71
C PHE A 63 -15.17 8.53 -11.59
N CYS A 64 -15.81 7.37 -11.66
CA CYS A 64 -17.27 7.26 -11.63
C CYS A 64 -17.82 6.46 -10.46
N ASP A 65 -16.94 5.96 -9.57
CA ASP A 65 -17.29 5.17 -8.38
C ASP A 65 -18.06 3.86 -8.69
N ALA A 66 -18.08 3.46 -9.95
CA ALA A 66 -18.69 2.20 -10.38
C ALA A 66 -17.91 1.00 -9.83
N ASP A 67 -18.64 -0.07 -9.57
CA ASP A 67 -18.10 -1.36 -9.15
C ASP A 67 -17.14 -1.94 -10.21
N THR A 68 -16.00 -2.44 -9.75
CA THR A 68 -14.98 -3.07 -10.60
C THR A 68 -15.02 -4.59 -10.56
N ALA A 69 -15.79 -5.20 -9.64
CA ALA A 69 -15.93 -6.64 -9.49
C ALA A 69 -16.12 -7.42 -10.81
N PRO A 70 -16.89 -6.92 -11.81
CA PRO A 70 -17.10 -7.65 -13.06
C PRO A 70 -15.85 -7.84 -13.95
N TRP A 71 -14.79 -7.07 -13.73
CA TRP A 71 -13.61 -7.04 -14.63
C TRP A 71 -12.27 -6.96 -13.91
N TRP A 72 -12.25 -6.64 -12.61
CA TRP A 72 -11.02 -6.43 -11.87
C TRP A 72 -10.15 -7.68 -11.78
N SER A 73 -10.74 -8.85 -11.53
CA SER A 73 -10.00 -10.12 -11.45
C SER A 73 -9.29 -10.47 -12.75
N ASP A 74 -9.95 -10.21 -13.88
CA ASP A 74 -9.40 -10.50 -15.20
C ASP A 74 -8.27 -9.51 -15.51
N ALA A 75 -8.48 -8.22 -15.23
CA ALA A 75 -7.44 -7.20 -15.39
C ALA A 75 -6.20 -7.46 -14.50
N MET A 76 -6.40 -7.96 -13.28
CA MET A 76 -5.33 -8.40 -12.40
C MET A 76 -4.54 -9.57 -12.99
N SER A 77 -5.25 -10.58 -13.50
CA SER A 77 -4.64 -11.76 -14.12
C SER A 77 -3.86 -11.38 -15.36
N ASP A 78 -4.42 -10.54 -16.24
CA ASP A 78 -3.76 -10.05 -17.44
C ASP A 78 -2.49 -9.25 -17.13
N ALA A 79 -2.53 -8.39 -16.11
CA ALA A 79 -1.37 -7.60 -15.69
C ALA A 79 -0.24 -8.49 -15.12
N TRP A 80 -0.60 -9.53 -14.37
CA TRP A 80 0.35 -10.52 -13.86
C TRP A 80 0.95 -11.37 -14.99
N ASP A 81 0.12 -12.01 -15.80
CA ASP A 81 0.56 -12.93 -16.86
C ASP A 81 1.32 -12.21 -17.98
N GLY A 82 0.94 -10.96 -18.29
CA GLY A 82 1.57 -10.18 -19.34
C GLY A 82 2.93 -9.62 -18.93
N THR A 83 3.01 -8.93 -17.79
CA THR A 83 4.20 -8.15 -17.41
C THR A 83 4.64 -8.33 -15.95
N HIS A 84 4.00 -9.21 -15.19
CA HIS A 84 4.21 -9.37 -13.75
C HIS A 84 4.06 -8.03 -13.03
N PHE A 85 2.94 -7.33 -13.29
CA PHE A 85 2.60 -6.00 -12.76
C PHE A 85 3.53 -4.84 -13.14
N ASN A 86 4.49 -5.02 -14.06
CA ASN A 86 5.33 -3.90 -14.51
C ASN A 86 4.56 -2.86 -15.34
N GLU A 87 3.50 -3.30 -16.03
CA GLU A 87 2.49 -2.45 -16.68
C GLU A 87 1.15 -2.64 -15.97
N LEU A 88 0.65 -1.55 -15.39
CA LEU A 88 -0.61 -1.51 -14.65
C LEU A 88 -1.67 -0.67 -15.37
N ARG A 89 -1.33 -0.05 -16.50
CA ARG A 89 -2.25 0.82 -17.23
C ARG A 89 -3.44 0.02 -17.73
N ILE A 90 -4.62 0.51 -17.41
CA ILE A 90 -5.91 -0.04 -17.84
C ILE A 90 -6.82 1.09 -18.36
N THR A 91 -7.82 0.69 -19.13
CA THR A 91 -8.95 1.57 -19.44
C THR A 91 -10.17 1.00 -18.76
N THR A 92 -10.78 1.78 -17.88
CA THR A 92 -11.93 1.33 -17.08
C THR A 92 -13.12 1.01 -18.00
N PRO A 93 -13.68 -0.21 -17.97
CA PRO A 93 -14.84 -0.58 -18.79
C PRO A 93 -16.10 0.24 -18.48
N CYS A 94 -16.22 0.74 -17.25
CA CYS A 94 -17.39 1.45 -16.76
C CYS A 94 -17.53 2.89 -17.30
N CYS A 95 -16.42 3.60 -17.53
CA CYS A 95 -16.46 4.99 -17.99
C CYS A 95 -15.47 5.33 -19.11
N GLY A 96 -14.64 4.37 -19.54
CA GLY A 96 -13.65 4.57 -20.60
C GLY A 96 -12.46 5.43 -20.20
N ALA A 97 -12.31 5.77 -18.91
CA ALA A 97 -11.18 6.54 -18.42
C ALA A 97 -9.91 5.67 -18.38
N SER A 98 -8.78 6.25 -18.78
CA SER A 98 -7.46 5.63 -18.65
C SER A 98 -6.89 5.88 -17.26
N THR A 99 -6.42 4.83 -16.61
CA THR A 99 -5.85 4.83 -15.25
C THR A 99 -4.85 3.69 -15.12
N SER A 100 -4.34 3.46 -13.92
CA SER A 100 -3.66 2.23 -13.58
C SER A 100 -4.39 1.44 -12.49
N LEU A 101 -4.11 0.13 -12.41
CA LEU A 101 -4.68 -0.75 -11.38
C LEU A 101 -4.36 -0.28 -9.97
N ASP A 102 -3.15 0.25 -9.72
CA ASP A 102 -2.74 0.81 -8.43
C ASP A 102 -3.44 2.12 -8.07
N GLN A 103 -4.08 2.77 -9.03
CA GLN A 103 -4.85 4.01 -8.84
C GLN A 103 -6.35 3.77 -8.64
N LEU A 104 -6.81 2.51 -8.65
CA LEU A 104 -8.17 2.22 -8.27
C LEU A 104 -8.40 2.55 -6.78
N ARG A 105 -9.66 2.82 -6.42
CA ARG A 105 -10.00 3.13 -5.03
C ARG A 105 -10.14 1.84 -4.25
N TYR A 106 -9.12 1.49 -3.48
CA TYR A 106 -9.13 0.36 -2.55
C TYR A 106 -9.65 0.80 -1.18
N PRO A 107 -10.83 0.33 -0.75
CA PRO A 107 -11.45 0.79 0.50
C PRO A 107 -10.77 0.21 1.75
N ASN A 108 -10.25 -1.02 1.70
CA ASN A 108 -9.73 -1.71 2.89
C ASN A 108 -8.20 -1.84 2.90
N GLY A 109 -7.54 -0.91 2.25
CA GLY A 109 -6.09 -0.75 2.33
C GLY A 109 -5.30 -1.60 1.35
N ASP A 110 -5.89 -2.53 0.59
CA ASP A 110 -5.20 -3.26 -0.49
C ASP A 110 -4.43 -2.32 -1.43
N ARG A 111 -3.21 -2.69 -1.82
CA ARG A 111 -2.34 -1.77 -2.57
C ARG A 111 -1.26 -2.49 -3.36
N PHE A 112 -0.67 -1.77 -4.32
CA PHE A 112 0.50 -2.24 -5.05
C PHE A 112 1.77 -1.58 -4.55
N GLY A 113 2.86 -2.34 -4.57
CA GLY A 113 4.19 -1.80 -4.34
C GLY A 113 5.27 -2.85 -4.38
N SER A 114 6.51 -2.40 -4.37
CA SER A 114 7.69 -3.24 -4.13
C SER A 114 8.14 -3.22 -2.66
N PHE A 115 7.62 -2.27 -1.87
CA PHE A 115 7.97 -2.08 -0.47
C PHE A 115 6.76 -1.65 0.35
N ILE A 116 6.67 -2.20 1.56
CA ILE A 116 5.64 -1.86 2.53
C ILE A 116 6.21 -1.94 3.94
N ILE A 117 5.75 -1.04 4.81
CA ILE A 117 5.93 -1.17 6.26
C ILE A 117 4.55 -1.30 6.88
N GLU A 118 4.36 -2.34 7.67
CA GLU A 118 3.13 -2.63 8.41
C GLU A 118 3.44 -2.58 9.89
N ALA A 119 2.50 -2.06 10.67
CA ALA A 119 2.59 -2.08 12.11
C ALA A 119 1.21 -2.05 12.74
N ALA A 120 1.13 -2.59 13.95
CA ALA A 120 -0.06 -2.59 14.77
C ALA A 120 0.02 -1.48 15.82
N LEU A 121 -1.12 -0.88 16.15
CA LEU A 121 -1.24 0.12 17.21
C LEU A 121 -2.21 -0.37 18.27
N ALA A 122 -1.89 -0.10 19.53
CA ALA A 122 -2.78 -0.38 20.65
C ALA A 122 -3.99 0.57 20.66
N ASP A 123 -3.79 1.84 20.27
CA ASP A 123 -4.81 2.88 20.22
C ASP A 123 -4.73 3.63 18.88
N PRO A 124 -5.84 3.80 18.13
CA PRO A 124 -5.84 4.53 16.84
C PRO A 124 -5.52 6.03 17.00
N ALA A 125 -5.60 6.59 18.21
CA ALA A 125 -5.15 7.95 18.48
C ALA A 125 -3.63 8.11 18.37
N GLU A 126 -2.86 7.01 18.38
CA GLU A 126 -1.40 6.99 18.29
C GLU A 126 -0.88 6.88 16.85
N ASN A 127 -1.77 7.13 15.88
CA ASN A 127 -1.45 7.20 14.47
C ASN A 127 -0.27 8.16 14.20
N PRO A 128 0.71 7.78 13.35
CA PRO A 128 1.80 8.66 12.99
C PRO A 128 1.31 10.01 12.44
N SER A 129 1.85 11.07 13.03
CA SER A 129 1.69 12.45 12.56
C SER A 129 2.35 12.68 11.21
N SER A 130 1.92 13.73 10.51
CA SER A 130 2.54 14.16 9.26
C SER A 130 4.03 14.47 9.39
N GLU A 131 4.48 14.91 10.56
CA GLU A 131 5.90 15.16 10.85
C GLU A 131 6.70 13.85 10.92
N GLN A 132 6.19 12.84 11.64
CA GLN A 132 6.82 11.52 11.69
C GLN A 132 6.88 10.86 10.31
N ILE A 133 5.80 10.97 9.53
CA ILE A 133 5.78 10.48 8.13
C ILE A 133 6.82 11.24 7.30
N SER A 134 6.90 12.57 7.43
CA SER A 134 7.89 13.37 6.70
C SER A 134 9.34 13.01 7.05
N GLN A 135 9.62 12.70 8.32
CA GLN A 135 10.92 12.19 8.75
C GLN A 135 11.24 10.82 8.15
N LEU A 136 10.27 9.89 8.15
CA LEU A 136 10.42 8.58 7.51
C LEU A 136 10.72 8.74 6.01
N GLN A 137 9.98 9.59 5.30
CA GLN A 137 10.21 9.91 3.90
C GLN A 137 11.63 10.43 3.65
N SER A 138 12.13 11.32 4.52
CA SER A 138 13.49 11.86 4.39
C SER A 138 14.57 10.80 4.61
N ILE A 139 14.34 9.84 5.51
CA ILE A 139 15.30 8.77 5.82
C ILE A 139 15.30 7.72 4.70
N LEU A 140 14.12 7.36 4.19
CA LEU A 140 13.96 6.35 3.15
C LEU A 140 14.23 6.90 1.75
N GLY A 141 14.24 8.23 1.58
CA GLY A 141 14.46 8.88 0.28
C GLY A 141 13.29 8.71 -0.68
N CYS A 142 12.07 8.48 -0.18
CA CYS A 142 10.86 8.32 -0.98
C CYS A 142 9.67 9.08 -0.37
N GLN A 143 8.63 9.31 -1.16
CA GLN A 143 7.35 9.78 -0.65
C GLN A 143 6.53 8.57 -0.19
N LEU A 144 5.97 8.63 0.99
CA LEU A 144 5.19 7.57 1.62
C LEU A 144 3.75 8.04 1.81
N VAL A 145 2.81 7.13 1.65
CA VAL A 145 1.41 7.33 2.03
C VAL A 145 1.08 6.38 3.17
N ALA A 146 0.43 6.91 4.21
CA ALA A 146 -0.08 6.13 5.32
C ALA A 146 -1.54 5.75 5.06
N TYR A 147 -1.83 4.46 5.13
CA TYR A 147 -3.17 3.90 5.07
C TYR A 147 -3.51 3.24 6.40
N TRP A 148 -4.77 3.39 6.79
CA TRP A 148 -5.30 2.85 8.04
C TRP A 148 -6.19 1.67 7.71
N ILE A 149 -5.92 0.53 8.34
CA ILE A 149 -6.75 -0.66 8.22
C ILE A 149 -7.35 -0.97 9.58
N THR A 150 -8.67 -1.06 9.60
CA THR A 150 -9.43 -1.70 10.69
C THR A 150 -9.58 -3.16 10.34
N ARG A 151 -8.93 -4.05 11.10
CA ARG A 151 -9.07 -5.51 10.99
C ARG A 151 -9.93 -6.03 12.13
#